data_AF-A0A7L0LW17-F1
#
_entry.id   AF-A0A7L0LW17-F1
#
_cell.length_a   1.000
_cell.length_b   1.000
_cell.length_c   1.000
_cell.angle_alpha   90.00
_cell.angle_beta   90.00
_cell.angle_gamma   90.00
#
_symmetry.space_group_name_H-M   'P 1'
#
loop_
_entity.id
_entity.type
_entity.pdbx_description
1 polymer ?
#
loop_
_entity_poly.entity_id
_entity_poly.type
_entity_poly.pdbx_seq_one_letter_code
_entity_poly.pdbx_strand_id
1 'polypeptide(L)'
;VCLTCCSRDVMVKVNHICHKNSVKFFAGDVFGYHGYMFADLGDHDFVEEKTKVPKASPGVEDGPDTKKARVDPSETTMVKKRLVFCPLKEALSVDWSGEKAAAALKRTAPDYFLLQ
;
A
#
# COMPACT_ATOMS: atom_id res chain seq x y z
N VAL A 1 14.93 -8.03 -0.01
CA VAL A 1 15.47 -8.50 -1.30
C VAL A 1 14.76 -7.76 -2.41
N CYS A 2 15.50 -7.24 -3.40
CA CYS A 2 14.93 -6.60 -4.59
C CYS A 2 15.44 -7.34 -5.83
N LEU A 3 14.53 -7.83 -6.67
CA LEU A 3 14.87 -8.54 -7.89
C LEU A 3 14.55 -7.71 -9.14
N THR A 4 15.43 -7.80 -10.12
CA THR A 4 15.24 -7.28 -11.47
C THR A 4 15.76 -8.33 -12.46
N CYS A 5 15.29 -8.31 -13.69
CA CYS A 5 15.70 -9.17 -14.80
C CYS A 5 15.67 -10.67 -14.47
N CYS A 6 14.73 -11.09 -13.61
CA CYS A 6 14.61 -12.47 -13.14
C CYS A 6 13.41 -13.15 -13.78
N SER A 7 13.51 -14.45 -14.09
CA SER A 7 12.35 -15.20 -14.54
C SER A 7 11.28 -15.28 -13.46
N ARG A 8 10.03 -15.48 -13.87
CA ARG A 8 8.88 -15.67 -12.97
C ARG A 8 9.15 -16.74 -11.91
N ASP A 9 9.72 -17.88 -12.30
CA ASP A 9 10.01 -18.98 -11.36
C ASP A 9 11.02 -18.58 -10.29
N VAL A 10 12.06 -17.82 -10.66
CA VAL A 10 13.04 -17.30 -9.71
C VAL A 10 12.37 -16.30 -8.77
N MET A 11 11.58 -15.37 -9.31
CA MET A 11 10.88 -14.37 -8.50
C MET A 11 9.93 -15.01 -7.49
N VAL A 12 9.12 -15.98 -7.92
CA VAL A 12 8.19 -16.71 -7.04
C VAL A 12 8.95 -17.50 -5.98
N LYS A 13 10.04 -18.19 -6.36
CA LYS A 13 10.86 -18.96 -5.41
C LYS A 13 11.51 -18.07 -4.36
N VAL A 14 12.11 -16.95 -4.77
CA VAL A 14 12.78 -16.02 -3.85
C VAL A 14 11.75 -15.31 -2.97
N ASN A 15 10.62 -14.86 -3.53
CA ASN A 15 9.54 -14.26 -2.75
C ASN A 15 9.04 -15.23 -1.66
N HIS A 16 8.79 -16.49 -2.01
CA HIS A 16 8.37 -17.52 -1.05
C HIS A 16 9.38 -17.71 0.10
N ILE A 17 10.68 -17.75 -0.23
CA ILE A 17 11.75 -17.82 0.77
C ILE A 17 11.73 -16.56 1.66
N CYS A 18 11.60 -15.37 1.06
CA CYS A 18 11.58 -14.11 1.79
C CYS A 18 10.38 -14.04 2.75
N HIS A 19 9.19 -14.37 2.27
CA HIS A 19 7.94 -14.35 3.05
C HIS A 19 8.04 -15.26 4.28
N LYS A 20 8.55 -16.49 4.10
CA LYS A 20 8.77 -17.45 5.21
C LYS A 20 9.77 -16.99 6.26
N ASN A 21 10.72 -16.12 5.88
CA ASN A 21 11.76 -15.62 6.77
C ASN A 21 11.52 -14.16 7.20
N SER A 22 10.30 -13.63 6.98
CA SER A 22 9.94 -12.24 7.30
C SER A 22 10.87 -11.20 6.67
N VAL A 23 11.39 -11.49 5.49
CA VAL A 23 12.22 -10.58 4.70
C VAL A 23 11.34 -9.84 3.69
N LYS A 24 11.44 -8.52 3.66
CA LYS A 24 10.72 -7.67 2.68
C LYS A 24 11.20 -7.99 1.26
N PHE A 25 10.27 -8.22 0.35
CA PHE A 25 10.54 -8.58 -1.03
C PHE A 25 10.01 -7.52 -2.00
N PHE A 26 10.82 -7.21 -3.00
CA PHE A 26 10.47 -6.33 -4.11
C PHE A 26 10.90 -6.99 -5.42
N ALA A 27 10.13 -6.75 -6.49
CA ALA A 27 10.50 -7.11 -7.85
C ALA A 27 10.03 -6.02 -8.82
N GLY A 28 10.75 -5.81 -9.91
CA GLY A 28 10.32 -4.88 -10.96
C GLY A 28 11.22 -4.97 -12.18
N ASP A 29 10.65 -4.65 -13.35
CA ASP A 29 11.36 -4.54 -14.62
C ASP A 29 10.71 -3.49 -15.53
N VAL A 30 11.39 -3.20 -16.63
CA VAL A 30 10.97 -2.26 -17.69
C VAL A 30 10.98 -3.00 -19.04
N PHE A 31 9.91 -2.83 -19.81
CA PHE A 31 9.72 -3.39 -21.15
C PHE A 31 9.25 -2.30 -22.11
N GLY A 32 10.18 -1.71 -22.86
CA GLY A 32 9.91 -0.56 -23.71
C GLY A 32 9.47 0.66 -22.89
N TYR A 33 8.27 1.17 -23.15
CA TYR A 33 7.70 2.30 -22.40
C TYR A 33 6.91 1.89 -21.15
N HIS A 34 6.77 0.59 -20.89
CA HIS A 34 6.05 0.08 -19.72
C HIS A 34 7.05 -0.40 -18.66
N GLY A 35 6.62 -0.37 -17.41
CA GLY A 35 7.39 -0.93 -16.30
C GLY A 35 6.47 -1.28 -15.15
N TYR A 36 6.92 -2.15 -14.27
CA TYR A 36 6.15 -2.58 -13.10
C TYR A 36 7.01 -2.60 -11.84
N MET A 37 6.32 -2.54 -10.70
CA MET A 37 6.88 -2.89 -9.41
C MET A 37 5.89 -3.75 -8.64
N PHE A 38 6.42 -4.71 -7.89
CA PHE A 38 5.71 -5.55 -6.95
C PHE A 38 6.39 -5.48 -5.59
N ALA A 39 5.60 -5.51 -4.52
CA ALA A 39 6.08 -5.55 -3.15
C ALA A 39 5.30 -6.59 -2.34
N ASP A 40 6.04 -7.42 -1.61
CA ASP A 40 5.51 -8.29 -0.55
C ASP A 40 6.28 -7.99 0.73
N LEU A 41 5.61 -7.33 1.66
CA LEU A 41 6.16 -6.94 2.95
C LEU A 41 5.67 -7.84 4.09
N GLY A 42 4.89 -8.88 3.79
CA GLY A 42 4.15 -9.67 4.78
C GLY A 42 3.26 -8.79 5.66
N ASP A 43 3.28 -9.03 6.96
CA ASP A 43 2.71 -8.14 7.98
C ASP A 43 3.60 -6.90 8.16
N HIS A 44 3.14 -5.76 7.66
CA HIS A 44 3.90 -4.52 7.66
C HIS A 44 3.30 -3.45 8.58
N ASP A 45 3.95 -3.23 9.72
CA ASP A 45 3.71 -2.08 10.59
C ASP A 45 4.46 -0.84 10.09
N PHE A 46 3.79 0.30 10.01
CA PHE A 46 4.38 1.59 9.64
C PHE A 46 3.70 2.73 10.40
N VAL A 47 4.26 3.93 10.29
CA VAL A 47 3.71 5.15 10.87
C VAL A 47 3.32 6.09 9.74
N GLU A 48 2.09 6.57 9.77
CA GLU A 48 1.60 7.59 8.85
C GLU A 48 1.46 8.91 9.58
N GLU A 49 2.11 9.94 9.06
CA GLU A 49 1.96 11.31 9.53
C GLU A 49 0.63 11.89 9.03
N LYS A 50 -0.20 12.40 9.94
CA LYS A 50 -1.48 13.04 9.65
C LYS A 50 -1.52 14.43 10.26
N THR A 51 -1.97 15.41 9.48
CA THR A 51 -2.26 16.76 9.98
C THR A 51 -3.32 16.70 11.08
N LYS A 52 -3.15 17.46 12.16
CA LYS A 52 -4.18 17.58 13.18
C LYS A 52 -5.41 18.27 12.60
N VAL A 53 -6.54 17.57 12.60
CA VAL A 53 -7.83 18.17 12.26
C VAL A 53 -8.27 19.05 13.43
N PRO A 54 -8.58 20.34 13.22
CA PRO A 54 -9.13 21.18 14.27
C PRO A 54 -10.44 20.55 14.78
N LYS A 55 -10.50 20.16 16.06
CA LYS A 55 -11.78 19.85 16.69
C LYS A 55 -12.56 21.16 16.78
N ALA A 56 -13.58 21.33 15.95
CA ALA A 56 -14.66 22.27 16.27
C ALA A 56 -15.41 21.67 17.47
N SER A 57 -15.19 22.20 18.66
CA SER A 57 -16.02 21.89 19.82
C SER A 57 -17.46 22.34 19.52
N PRO A 58 -18.49 21.48 19.70
CA PRO A 58 -19.86 21.95 19.78
C PRO A 58 -19.99 22.83 21.03
N GLY A 59 -20.64 23.98 20.87
CA GLY A 59 -20.54 25.11 21.78
C GLY A 59 -20.97 24.87 23.22
N VAL A 60 -20.43 25.73 24.08
CA VAL A 60 -21.15 26.27 25.24
C VAL A 60 -20.94 27.79 25.14
N GLU A 61 -22.01 28.52 24.82
CA GLU A 61 -22.06 29.97 25.06
C GLU A 61 -22.02 30.18 26.58
N ASP A 62 -21.01 30.91 27.08
CA ASP A 62 -21.18 32.17 27.84
C ASP A 62 -19.82 32.57 28.47
N GLY A 63 -19.29 33.76 28.15
CA GLY A 63 -18.10 34.34 28.81
C GLY A 63 -17.11 35.10 27.89
N PRO A 64 -16.54 36.24 28.33
CA PRO A 64 -15.79 37.16 27.47
C PRO A 64 -14.34 36.71 27.18
N ASP A 65 -13.96 36.91 25.92
CA ASP A 65 -12.60 36.96 25.35
C ASP A 65 -11.53 36.02 25.93
N THR A 66 -11.64 34.73 25.64
CA THR A 66 -10.45 33.85 25.62
C THR A 66 -10.05 33.58 24.18
N LYS A 67 -8.89 34.15 23.80
CA LYS A 67 -8.24 33.96 22.49
C LYS A 67 -8.29 32.49 22.08
N LYS A 68 -9.08 32.16 21.06
CA LYS A 68 -9.08 30.84 20.41
C LYS A 68 -7.63 30.53 20.06
N ALA A 69 -7.07 29.48 20.68
CA ALA A 69 -5.75 28.99 20.32
C ALA A 69 -5.76 28.71 18.82
N ARG A 70 -5.00 29.51 18.06
CA ARG A 70 -4.81 29.34 16.64
C ARG A 70 -4.05 28.02 16.49
N VAL A 71 -4.76 26.92 16.24
CA VAL A 71 -4.15 25.64 15.90
C VAL A 71 -3.27 25.92 14.70
N ASP A 72 -1.97 25.73 14.86
CA ASP A 72 -1.03 25.89 13.77
C ASP A 72 -1.29 24.74 12.77
N PRO A 73 -1.65 25.02 11.52
CA PRO A 73 -1.84 23.99 10.50
C PRO A 73 -0.56 23.17 10.21
N SER A 74 0.59 23.58 10.75
CA SER A 74 1.84 22.80 10.72
C SER A 74 1.87 21.62 11.71
N GLU A 75 0.92 21.52 12.65
CA GLU A 75 0.97 20.49 13.68
C GLU A 75 0.49 19.13 13.15
N THR A 76 1.39 18.14 13.17
CA THR A 76 1.11 16.77 12.70
C THR A 76 1.12 15.75 13.85
N THR A 77 0.52 14.59 13.59
CA THR A 77 0.48 13.44 14.51
C THR A 77 0.91 12.18 13.79
N MET A 78 1.66 11.34 14.50
CA MET A 78 2.14 10.06 14.01
C MET A 78 1.15 8.96 14.38
N VAL A 79 0.56 8.29 13.39
CA VAL A 79 -0.43 7.23 13.59
C VAL A 79 0.15 5.89 13.15
N LYS A 80 0.28 4.93 14.07
CA LYS A 80 0.70 3.57 13.74
C LYS A 80 -0.39 2.87 12.92
N LYS A 81 0.00 2.25 11.81
CA LYS A 81 -0.84 1.46 10.91
C LYS A 81 -0.20 0.12 10.61
N ARG A 82 -1.02 -0.80 10.12
CA ARG A 82 -0.62 -2.12 9.65
C ARG A 82 -1.25 -2.41 8.30
N LEU A 83 -0.47 -3.02 7.40
CA LEU A 83 -0.94 -3.60 6.14
C LEU A 83 -0.47 -5.05 6.04
N VAL A 84 -1.22 -5.86 5.31
CA VAL A 84 -0.89 -7.27 5.02
C VAL A 84 -0.75 -7.41 3.51
N PHE A 85 0.41 -7.88 3.07
CA PHE A 85 0.70 -8.12 1.65
C PHE A 85 0.61 -9.61 1.32
N CYS A 86 0.15 -9.93 0.10
CA CYS A 86 0.09 -11.30 -0.38
C CYS A 86 1.41 -11.72 -1.08
N PRO A 87 1.71 -13.03 -1.12
CA PRO A 87 2.81 -13.56 -1.92
C PRO A 87 2.64 -13.29 -3.42
N LEU A 88 3.76 -13.14 -4.13
CA LEU A 88 3.81 -12.90 -5.58
C LEU A 88 3.04 -13.97 -6.38
N LYS A 89 3.11 -15.23 -5.93
CA LYS A 89 2.40 -16.34 -6.59
C LYS A 89 0.89 -16.09 -6.67
N GLU A 90 0.30 -15.59 -5.58
CA GLU A 90 -1.13 -15.28 -5.50
C GLU A 90 -1.46 -14.07 -6.36
N ALA A 91 -0.62 -13.02 -6.31
CA ALA A 91 -0.79 -11.81 -7.11
C ALA A 91 -0.76 -12.08 -8.63
N LEU A 92 0.03 -13.06 -9.10
CA LEU A 92 0.11 -13.44 -10.52
C LEU A 92 -0.93 -14.48 -10.96
N SER A 93 -1.70 -15.07 -10.01
CA SER A 93 -2.60 -16.19 -10.28
C SER A 93 -4.03 -15.85 -9.84
N VAL A 94 -4.48 -14.63 -10.15
CA VAL A 94 -5.84 -14.17 -9.82
C VAL A 94 -6.87 -14.97 -10.62
N ASP A 95 -7.86 -15.52 -9.93
CA ASP A 95 -9.03 -16.13 -10.56
C ASP A 95 -10.05 -15.04 -10.95
N TRP A 96 -10.23 -14.86 -12.26
CA TRP A 96 -11.11 -13.86 -12.83
C TRP A 96 -12.55 -14.35 -13.08
N SER A 97 -12.84 -15.62 -12.79
CA SER A 97 -14.16 -16.21 -13.06
C SER A 97 -15.27 -15.72 -12.12
N GLY A 98 -14.90 -15.27 -10.91
CA GLY A 98 -15.85 -14.78 -9.91
C GLY A 98 -16.40 -13.40 -10.23
N GLU A 99 -17.67 -13.15 -9.88
CA GLU A 99 -18.37 -11.89 -10.16
C GLU A 99 -17.61 -10.64 -9.69
N LYS A 100 -17.05 -10.68 -8.48
CA LYS A 100 -16.23 -9.58 -7.92
C LYS A 100 -14.96 -9.34 -8.74
N ALA A 101 -14.28 -10.41 -9.16
CA ALA A 101 -13.07 -10.32 -9.96
C ALA A 101 -13.38 -9.81 -11.36
N ALA A 102 -14.48 -10.26 -11.98
CA ALA A 102 -14.95 -9.77 -13.27
C ALA A 102 -15.32 -8.27 -13.23
N ALA A 103 -15.90 -7.79 -12.13
CA ALA A 103 -16.14 -6.35 -11.93
C ALA A 103 -14.85 -5.55 -11.76
N ALA A 104 -13.88 -6.10 -11.01
CA ALA A 104 -12.56 -5.49 -10.82
C ALA A 104 -11.74 -5.46 -12.11
N LEU A 105 -11.83 -6.51 -12.93
CA LEU A 105 -11.11 -6.68 -14.20
C LEU A 105 -11.31 -5.48 -15.14
N LYS A 106 -12.54 -4.95 -15.21
CA LYS A 106 -12.87 -3.76 -16.03
C LYS A 106 -12.12 -2.50 -15.59
N ARG A 107 -11.60 -2.47 -14.36
CA ARG A 107 -10.85 -1.36 -13.76
C ARG A 107 -9.37 -1.70 -13.55
N THR A 108 -8.95 -2.93 -13.86
CA THR A 108 -7.56 -3.35 -13.76
C THR A 108 -6.77 -2.79 -14.94
N ALA A 109 -5.61 -2.22 -14.66
CA ALA A 109 -4.72 -1.71 -15.71
C ALA A 109 -4.31 -2.85 -16.66
N PRO A 110 -4.39 -2.67 -18.00
CA PRO A 110 -3.98 -3.68 -18.96
C PRO A 110 -2.54 -4.17 -18.78
N ASP A 111 -1.66 -3.32 -18.25
CA ASP A 111 -0.26 -3.61 -17.91
C ASP A 111 -0.09 -4.85 -17.01
N TYR A 112 -1.08 -5.18 -16.18
CA TYR A 112 -1.06 -6.41 -15.40
C TYR A 112 -0.96 -7.66 -16.28
N PHE A 113 -1.60 -7.65 -17.45
CA PHE A 113 -1.58 -8.77 -18.40
C PHE A 113 -0.35 -8.74 -19.32
N LEU A 114 0.38 -7.62 -19.38
CA LEU A 114 1.65 -7.52 -20.09
C LEU A 114 2.80 -8.20 -19.32
N LEU A 115 2.66 -8.34 -18.00
CA LEU A 115 3.67 -8.89 -17.08
C LEU A 115 3.85 -10.43 -17.15
N GLN A 116 3.17 -11.14 -18.04
CA GLN A 116 3.10 -12.62 -18.02
C GLN A 116 4.42 -13.34 -18.36
#